data_AF-A0A4P6RKX7-F1
#
_entry.id   AF-A0A4P6RKX7-F1
#
_cell.length_a   1.000
_cell.length_b   1.000
_cell.length_c   1.000
_cell.angle_alpha   90.00
_cell.angle_beta   90.00
_cell.angle_gamma   90.00
#
_symmetry.space_group_name_H-M   'P 1'
#
loop_
_entity.id
_entity.type
_entity.pdbx_description
1 polymer ?
#
loop_
_entity_poly.entity_id
_entity_poly.type
_entity_poly.pdbx_seq_one_letter_code
_entity_poly.pdbx_strand_id
1 'polypeptide(L)'
;MIEKVNITDSNVVELIRGKLPIATEVKNGLKPSRDMRQEKRVSMTSSILLFERKDTSSFSDGILFSVQSYGGGPVALYFLSIYRSEGVTAAPSYKLNLIGGVLGTENARPKFKLYNTDTGAFKVFLERRDYTPGVYAKLLSSYHPTIFEFILEAADESEVAAASYMEESKVGG
;
A
#
# COMPACT_ATOMS: atom_id res chain seq x y z
N MET A 1 9.82 -26.17 26.33
CA MET A 1 10.41 -25.00 27.03
C MET A 1 11.69 -24.65 26.31
N ILE A 2 11.83 -23.43 25.76
CA ILE A 2 13.11 -22.99 25.19
C ILE A 2 13.99 -22.55 26.35
N GLU A 3 15.14 -23.19 26.51
CA GLU A 3 16.16 -22.79 27.46
C GLU A 3 16.84 -21.52 26.93
N LYS A 4 16.73 -20.41 27.67
CA LYS A 4 17.42 -19.17 27.31
C LYS A 4 18.85 -19.23 27.84
N VAL A 5 19.83 -19.21 26.94
CA VAL A 5 21.26 -19.11 27.30
C VAL A 5 21.62 -17.63 27.44
N ASN A 6 22.04 -17.21 28.63
CA ASN A 6 22.53 -15.86 28.87
C ASN A 6 24.06 -15.82 28.75
N ILE A 7 24.58 -14.96 27.88
CA ILE A 7 26.01 -14.67 27.76
C ILE A 7 26.29 -13.37 28.52
N THR A 8 27.07 -13.44 29.59
CA THR A 8 27.33 -12.30 30.49
C THR A 8 28.79 -11.84 30.50
N ASP A 9 29.69 -12.61 29.88
CA ASP A 9 31.10 -12.22 29.77
C ASP A 9 31.25 -10.99 28.87
N SER A 10 31.72 -9.89 29.45
CA SER A 10 31.84 -8.59 28.76
C SER A 10 32.76 -8.66 27.54
N ASN A 11 33.85 -9.42 27.61
CA ASN A 11 34.79 -9.56 26.49
C ASN A 11 34.13 -10.32 25.34
N VAL A 12 33.34 -11.35 25.63
CA VAL A 12 32.58 -12.10 24.62
C VAL A 12 31.51 -11.20 23.98
N VAL A 13 30.77 -10.42 24.79
CA VAL A 13 29.75 -9.50 24.26
C VAL A 13 30.38 -8.42 23.38
N GLU A 14 31.49 -7.82 23.79
CA GLU A 14 32.19 -6.80 23.02
C GLU A 14 32.83 -7.36 21.74
N LEU A 15 33.43 -8.56 21.81
CA LEU A 15 33.98 -9.24 20.63
C LEU A 15 32.88 -9.54 19.60
N ILE A 16 31.73 -10.05 20.05
CA ILE A 16 30.58 -10.32 19.17
C ILE A 16 30.08 -9.00 18.54
N ARG A 17 29.90 -7.93 19.32
CA ARG A 17 29.50 -6.61 18.80
C ARG A 17 30.52 -6.04 17.81
N GLY A 18 31.81 -6.20 18.06
CA GLY A 18 32.88 -5.72 17.19
C GLY A 18 33.06 -6.53 15.90
N LYS A 19 32.63 -7.81 15.88
CA LYS A 19 32.75 -8.70 14.72
C LYS A 19 31.45 -8.83 13.91
N LEU A 20 30.30 -8.58 14.50
CA LEU A 20 29.03 -8.51 13.77
C LEU A 20 29.03 -7.24 12.91
N PRO A 21 29.02 -7.35 11.57
CA PRO A 21 28.90 -6.19 10.72
C PRO A 21 27.55 -5.53 10.98
N ILE A 22 27.57 -4.32 11.58
CA ILE A 22 26.37 -3.50 11.70
C ILE A 22 25.94 -3.15 10.27
N ALA A 23 24.76 -3.60 9.89
CA ALA A 23 24.15 -3.16 8.66
C ALA A 23 23.80 -1.67 8.81
N THR A 24 24.29 -0.86 7.89
CA THR A 24 23.97 0.57 7.78
C THR A 24 23.29 0.80 6.43
N GLU A 25 22.77 2.01 6.19
CA GLU A 25 22.27 2.37 4.85
C GLU A 25 23.35 2.16 3.77
N VAL A 26 24.63 2.39 4.12
CA VAL A 26 25.77 2.31 3.20
C VAL A 26 26.37 0.90 3.12
N LYS A 27 26.34 0.14 4.23
CA LYS A 27 26.95 -1.20 4.32
C LYS A 27 25.87 -2.24 4.58
N ASN A 28 25.67 -3.14 3.62
CA ASN A 28 24.61 -4.17 3.60
C ASN A 28 23.16 -3.65 3.42
N GLY A 29 22.97 -2.34 3.22
CA GLY A 29 21.78 -1.77 2.59
C GLY A 29 20.50 -1.79 3.43
N LEU A 30 20.57 -1.37 4.71
CA LEU A 30 19.32 -1.15 5.46
C LEU A 30 18.56 0.02 4.84
N LYS A 31 17.31 -0.23 4.47
CA LYS A 31 16.41 0.82 4.03
C LYS A 31 15.95 1.64 5.24
N PRO A 32 15.94 2.99 5.18
CA PRO A 32 15.40 3.80 6.26
C PRO A 32 13.97 3.37 6.61
N SER A 33 13.61 3.44 7.90
CA SER A 33 12.28 3.02 8.37
C SER A 33 11.14 3.76 7.65
N ARG A 34 11.37 5.04 7.31
CA ARG A 34 10.47 5.85 6.49
C ARG A 34 10.23 5.20 5.12
N ASP A 35 11.29 4.85 4.42
CA ASP A 35 11.20 4.31 3.06
C ASP A 35 10.58 2.92 3.06
N MET A 36 10.78 2.14 4.12
CA MET A 36 10.09 0.85 4.32
C MET A 36 8.58 1.01 4.54
N ARG A 37 8.12 2.09 5.19
CA ARG A 37 6.67 2.35 5.38
C ARG A 37 5.98 2.83 4.10
N GLN A 38 6.75 3.43 3.20
CA GLN A 38 6.26 3.99 1.94
C GLN A 38 6.20 2.98 0.80
N GLU A 39 6.59 1.73 1.02
CA GLU A 39 6.36 0.65 0.06
C GLU A 39 5.96 -0.64 0.76
N LYS A 40 4.98 -1.35 0.22
CA LYS A 40 4.50 -2.61 0.81
C LYS A 40 4.02 -3.53 -0.30
N ARG A 41 4.12 -4.84 -0.06
CA ARG A 41 3.62 -5.88 -0.97
C ARG A 41 2.81 -6.91 -0.21
N VAL A 42 1.68 -7.31 -0.78
CA VAL A 42 0.87 -8.44 -0.28
C VAL A 42 0.24 -9.20 -1.44
N SER A 43 -0.21 -10.43 -1.17
CA SER A 43 -1.17 -11.15 -1.99
C SER A 43 -2.17 -11.85 -1.09
N MET A 44 -3.46 -11.77 -1.42
CA MET A 44 -4.55 -12.26 -0.57
C MET A 44 -5.68 -12.87 -1.39
N THR A 45 -6.38 -13.85 -0.83
CA THR A 45 -7.56 -14.50 -1.44
C THR A 45 -8.87 -13.75 -1.14
N SER A 46 -8.79 -12.51 -0.67
CA SER A 46 -9.89 -11.58 -0.38
C SER A 46 -9.64 -10.25 -1.08
N SER A 47 -10.61 -9.34 -1.02
CA SER A 47 -10.36 -7.93 -1.32
C SER A 47 -9.32 -7.36 -0.34
N ILE A 48 -8.57 -6.34 -0.77
CA ILE A 48 -7.46 -5.76 0.00
C ILE A 48 -7.79 -4.31 0.35
N LEU A 49 -7.69 -3.96 1.64
CA LEU A 49 -7.68 -2.58 2.10
C LEU A 49 -6.29 -1.99 1.85
N LEU A 50 -6.20 -1.01 0.94
CA LEU A 50 -4.92 -0.45 0.54
C LEU A 50 -4.41 0.57 1.57
N PHE A 51 -5.25 1.54 1.87
CA PHE A 51 -5.01 2.58 2.87
C PHE A 51 -6.35 3.22 3.25
N GLU A 52 -6.34 3.95 4.36
CA GLU A 52 -7.51 4.68 4.84
C GLU A 52 -7.09 6.04 5.40
N ARG A 53 -8.06 6.94 5.52
CA ARG A 53 -7.91 8.20 6.24
C ARG A 53 -9.13 8.42 7.10
N LYS A 54 -8.90 8.73 8.38
CA LYS A 54 -9.96 8.83 9.41
C LYS A 54 -10.32 10.27 9.76
N ASP A 55 -9.69 11.25 9.12
CA ASP A 55 -9.84 12.66 9.40
C ASP A 55 -10.10 13.48 8.13
N THR A 56 -10.36 14.78 8.32
CA THR A 56 -10.63 15.75 7.25
C THR A 56 -9.47 16.70 7.00
N SER A 57 -8.26 16.40 7.49
CA SER A 57 -7.08 17.24 7.23
C SER A 57 -6.76 17.27 5.72
N SER A 58 -6.07 18.30 5.23
CA SER A 58 -5.73 18.33 3.79
C SER A 58 -4.71 17.24 3.43
N PHE A 59 -4.73 16.78 2.17
CA PHE A 59 -3.69 15.89 1.63
C PHE A 59 -3.63 15.96 0.11
N SER A 60 -2.49 15.54 -0.42
CA SER A 60 -2.26 15.35 -1.86
C SER A 60 -1.18 14.30 -2.03
N ASP A 61 -1.58 13.11 -2.49
CA ASP A 61 -0.74 11.93 -2.58
C ASP A 61 -0.69 11.40 -4.01
N GLY A 62 0.51 11.03 -4.44
CA GLY A 62 0.79 10.33 -5.69
C GLY A 62 1.29 8.93 -5.37
N ILE A 63 0.52 7.92 -5.76
CA ILE A 63 0.76 6.52 -5.39
C ILE A 63 0.93 5.67 -6.65
N LEU A 64 1.97 4.84 -6.67
CA LEU A 64 2.17 3.82 -7.68
C LEU A 64 1.70 2.46 -7.16
N PHE A 65 0.84 1.80 -7.93
CA PHE A 65 0.46 0.41 -7.71
C PHE A 65 0.94 -0.47 -8.85
N SER A 66 1.56 -1.60 -8.51
CA SER A 66 1.78 -2.72 -9.40
C SER A 66 0.82 -3.83 -9.00
N VAL A 67 -0.20 -4.04 -9.81
CA VAL A 67 -1.28 -5.00 -9.55
C VAL A 67 -1.10 -6.21 -10.44
N GLN A 68 -1.04 -7.37 -9.81
CA GLN A 68 -1.00 -8.67 -10.46
C GLN A 68 -2.32 -9.39 -10.24
N SER A 69 -2.86 -9.94 -11.31
CA SER A 69 -3.91 -10.96 -11.24
C SER A 69 -3.23 -12.30 -11.50
N TYR A 70 -3.46 -13.32 -10.67
CA TYR A 70 -2.97 -14.70 -10.87
C TYR A 70 -1.50 -14.94 -10.50
N GLY A 71 -1.16 -16.16 -10.01
CA GLY A 71 0.15 -16.55 -9.47
C GLY A 71 1.32 -16.53 -10.47
N GLY A 72 1.71 -15.34 -10.92
CA GLY A 72 2.64 -15.11 -12.03
C GLY A 72 2.01 -14.47 -13.27
N GLY A 73 0.73 -14.09 -13.22
CA GLY A 73 0.00 -13.51 -14.35
C GLY A 73 0.38 -12.07 -14.70
N PRO A 74 -0.28 -11.47 -15.71
CA PRO A 74 0.06 -10.15 -16.20
C PRO A 74 0.00 -9.10 -15.09
N VAL A 75 0.95 -8.17 -15.14
CA VAL A 75 1.10 -7.08 -14.17
C VAL A 75 0.71 -5.78 -14.84
N ALA A 76 -0.17 -5.03 -14.20
CA ALA A 76 -0.59 -3.70 -14.62
C ALA A 76 -0.05 -2.65 -13.62
N LEU A 77 0.39 -1.52 -14.17
CA LEU A 77 0.90 -0.39 -13.40
C LEU A 77 -0.14 0.73 -13.39
N TYR A 78 -0.53 1.13 -12.18
CA TYR A 78 -1.48 2.21 -11.96
C TYR A 78 -0.83 3.37 -11.21
N PHE A 79 -1.12 4.58 -11.65
CA PHE A 79 -0.81 5.79 -10.89
C PHE A 79 -2.10 6.42 -10.38
N LEU A 80 -2.20 6.55 -9.06
CA LEU A 80 -3.29 7.24 -8.37
C LEU A 80 -2.79 8.60 -7.87
N SER A 81 -3.37 9.67 -8.40
CA SER A 81 -3.32 10.98 -7.77
C SER A 81 -4.60 11.16 -6.96
N ILE A 82 -4.50 11.40 -5.65
CA ILE A 82 -5.66 11.55 -4.77
C ILE A 82 -5.43 12.70 -3.79
N TYR A 83 -6.42 13.56 -3.62
CA TYR A 83 -6.28 14.79 -2.84
C TYR A 83 -7.61 15.29 -2.29
N ARG A 84 -7.52 16.06 -1.22
CA ARG A 84 -8.66 16.76 -0.61
C ARG A 84 -8.19 17.96 0.20
N SER A 85 -8.97 19.03 0.17
CA SER A 85 -8.77 20.20 1.04
C SER A 85 -9.21 19.91 2.48
N GLU A 86 -8.73 20.72 3.42
CA GLU A 86 -9.07 20.60 4.82
C GLU A 86 -10.57 20.86 5.08
N GLY A 87 -11.16 20.09 6.02
CA GLY A 87 -12.56 20.25 6.45
C GLY A 87 -13.61 19.67 5.49
N VAL A 88 -13.22 19.13 4.33
CA VAL A 88 -14.15 18.54 3.35
C VAL A 88 -14.52 17.11 3.76
N THR A 89 -15.82 16.84 3.87
CA THR A 89 -16.36 15.50 4.20
C THR A 89 -16.78 14.68 2.98
N ALA A 90 -16.88 15.32 1.82
CA ALA A 90 -17.09 14.61 0.56
C ALA A 90 -15.91 13.68 0.23
N ALA A 91 -16.17 12.71 -0.65
CA ALA A 91 -15.15 11.82 -1.18
C ALA A 91 -13.98 12.63 -1.78
N PRO A 92 -12.72 12.19 -1.58
CA PRO A 92 -11.58 12.89 -2.13
C PRO A 92 -11.61 12.88 -3.66
N SER A 93 -11.06 13.94 -4.25
CA SER A 93 -10.85 13.99 -5.69
C SER A 93 -9.72 13.04 -6.06
N TYR A 94 -9.86 12.32 -7.18
CA TYR A 94 -8.84 11.39 -7.62
C TYR A 94 -8.73 11.31 -9.15
N LYS A 95 -7.57 10.85 -9.61
CA LYS A 95 -7.34 10.40 -10.98
C LYS A 95 -6.53 9.11 -10.96
N LEU A 96 -7.14 8.02 -11.40
CA LEU A 96 -6.51 6.70 -11.51
C LEU A 96 -6.13 6.43 -12.97
N ASN A 97 -4.85 6.35 -13.27
CA ASN A 97 -4.35 6.11 -14.63
C ASN A 97 -3.73 4.71 -14.71
N LEU A 98 -4.09 3.95 -15.75
CA LEU A 98 -3.26 2.85 -16.20
C LEU A 98 -2.08 3.44 -16.97
N ILE A 99 -0.88 3.28 -16.44
CA ILE A 99 0.34 3.89 -17.01
C ILE A 99 1.26 2.86 -17.68
N GLY A 100 0.91 1.58 -17.62
CA GLY A 100 1.64 0.53 -18.33
C GLY A 100 1.27 -0.88 -17.87
N GLY A 101 1.95 -1.85 -18.46
CA GLY A 101 1.74 -3.27 -18.18
C GLY A 101 0.59 -3.89 -18.99
N VAL A 102 0.15 -5.06 -18.55
CA VAL A 102 -0.88 -5.85 -19.23
C VAL A 102 -2.03 -6.07 -18.26
N LEU A 103 -3.25 -5.80 -18.73
CA LEU A 103 -4.45 -6.05 -17.97
C LEU A 103 -4.91 -7.49 -18.17
N GLY A 104 -5.36 -8.13 -17.08
CA GLY A 104 -6.17 -9.33 -17.19
C GLY A 104 -7.54 -9.03 -17.82
N THR A 105 -8.33 -10.08 -18.04
CA THR A 105 -9.70 -9.94 -18.53
C THR A 105 -10.53 -9.06 -17.60
N GLU A 106 -11.40 -8.23 -18.17
CA GLU A 106 -12.14 -7.21 -17.42
C GLU A 106 -12.96 -7.78 -16.25
N ASN A 107 -13.55 -8.95 -16.44
CA ASN A 107 -14.38 -9.60 -15.42
C ASN A 107 -13.57 -10.11 -14.22
N ALA A 108 -12.34 -10.54 -14.47
CA ALA A 108 -11.52 -11.27 -13.50
C ALA A 108 -10.39 -10.43 -12.89
N ARG A 109 -10.06 -9.28 -13.49
CA ARG A 109 -9.03 -8.38 -12.97
C ARG A 109 -9.53 -7.65 -11.72
N PRO A 110 -8.70 -7.48 -10.67
CA PRO A 110 -9.04 -6.66 -9.52
C PRO A 110 -9.36 -5.23 -9.91
N LYS A 111 -10.28 -4.58 -9.19
CA LYS A 111 -10.72 -3.21 -9.46
C LYS A 111 -10.54 -2.32 -8.24
N PHE A 112 -10.14 -1.08 -8.46
CA PHE A 112 -10.03 -0.11 -7.37
C PHE A 112 -11.41 0.40 -6.99
N LYS A 113 -11.67 0.50 -5.68
CA LYS A 113 -12.91 1.05 -5.14
C LYS A 113 -12.61 2.08 -4.06
N LEU A 114 -13.49 3.08 -3.97
CA LEU A 114 -13.43 4.12 -2.95
C LEU A 114 -14.71 4.11 -2.12
N TYR A 115 -14.53 4.02 -0.80
CA TYR A 115 -15.58 4.15 0.18
C TYR A 115 -15.38 5.45 0.94
N ASN A 116 -16.43 6.26 1.08
CA ASN A 116 -16.41 7.50 1.85
C ASN A 116 -17.59 7.50 2.81
N THR A 117 -17.36 8.03 4.00
CA THR A 117 -18.36 8.20 5.05
C THR A 117 -18.79 9.67 5.15
N ASP A 118 -19.93 9.92 5.78
CA ASP A 118 -20.43 11.29 5.96
C ASP A 118 -19.54 12.16 6.87
N THR A 119 -18.65 11.54 7.66
CA THR A 119 -17.67 12.25 8.50
C THR A 119 -16.39 12.63 7.75
N GLY A 120 -16.27 12.25 6.46
CA GLY A 120 -15.08 12.47 5.65
C GLY A 120 -13.99 11.43 5.84
N ALA A 121 -14.20 10.39 6.65
CA ALA A 121 -13.31 9.24 6.61
C ALA A 121 -13.51 8.48 5.29
N PHE A 122 -12.42 8.00 4.69
CA PHE A 122 -12.47 7.23 3.45
C PHE A 122 -11.48 6.06 3.47
N LYS A 123 -11.78 5.06 2.63
CA LYS A 123 -10.97 3.86 2.42
C LYS A 123 -10.81 3.62 0.92
N VAL A 124 -9.64 3.15 0.53
CA VAL A 124 -9.38 2.70 -0.85
C VAL A 124 -9.10 1.21 -0.82
N PHE A 125 -9.84 0.49 -1.66
CA PHE A 125 -9.77 -0.96 -1.76
C PHE A 125 -9.27 -1.39 -3.13
N LEU A 126 -8.67 -2.58 -3.16
CA LEU A 126 -8.52 -3.38 -4.36
C LEU A 126 -9.47 -4.57 -4.24
N GLU A 127 -10.61 -4.50 -4.92
CA GLU A 127 -11.62 -5.55 -4.92
C GLU A 127 -11.06 -6.80 -5.59
N ARG A 128 -11.18 -7.93 -4.89
CA ARG A 128 -10.96 -9.23 -5.49
C ARG A 128 -12.17 -9.60 -6.35
N ARG A 129 -11.90 -9.98 -7.60
CA ARG A 129 -12.88 -10.61 -8.50
C ARG A 129 -12.69 -12.12 -8.44
N ASP A 130 -12.24 -12.74 -9.52
CA ASP A 130 -12.12 -14.20 -9.57
C ASP A 130 -10.79 -14.69 -8.96
N TYR A 131 -9.69 -13.97 -9.25
CA TYR A 131 -8.34 -14.41 -8.89
C TYR A 131 -7.80 -13.79 -7.61
N THR A 132 -6.75 -14.40 -7.04
CA THR A 132 -5.99 -13.83 -5.93
C THR A 132 -5.26 -12.57 -6.41
N PRO A 133 -5.60 -11.36 -5.93
CA PRO A 133 -4.81 -10.16 -6.21
C PRO A 133 -3.44 -10.23 -5.53
N GLY A 134 -2.41 -9.81 -6.26
CA GLY A 134 -1.13 -9.40 -5.71
C GLY A 134 -0.96 -7.89 -5.92
N VAL A 135 -0.56 -7.16 -4.90
CA VAL A 135 -0.32 -5.72 -5.02
C VAL A 135 1.01 -5.35 -4.38
N TYR A 136 1.81 -4.62 -5.13
CA TYR A 136 2.89 -3.81 -4.61
C TYR A 136 2.45 -2.35 -4.70
N ALA A 137 2.60 -1.60 -3.61
CA ALA A 137 2.25 -0.19 -3.53
C ALA A 137 3.47 0.62 -3.12
N LYS A 138 3.62 1.82 -3.69
CA LYS A 138 4.65 2.78 -3.29
C LYS A 138 4.11 4.21 -3.30
N LEU A 139 4.31 4.92 -2.20
CA LEU A 139 4.04 6.35 -2.12
C LEU A 139 5.17 7.09 -2.85
N LEU A 140 4.86 7.78 -3.94
CA LEU A 140 5.83 8.52 -4.75
C LEU A 140 5.93 9.99 -4.34
N SER A 141 4.79 10.59 -3.97
CA SER A 141 4.71 11.97 -3.50
C SER A 141 3.61 12.10 -2.46
N SER A 142 3.81 12.97 -1.48
CA SER A 142 2.80 13.28 -0.47
C SER A 142 3.07 14.64 0.14
N TYR A 143 2.01 15.40 0.42
CA TYR A 143 2.09 16.60 1.26
C TYR A 143 2.37 16.25 2.74
N HIS A 144 1.95 15.07 3.20
CA HIS A 144 2.17 14.57 4.56
C HIS A 144 2.72 13.13 4.56
N PRO A 145 3.97 12.92 4.09
CA PRO A 145 4.53 11.59 3.89
C PRO A 145 4.77 10.81 5.19
N THR A 146 4.74 11.48 6.34
CA THR A 146 5.01 10.88 7.67
C THR A 146 3.78 10.25 8.32
N ILE A 147 2.58 10.65 7.89
CA ILE A 147 1.31 10.13 8.43
C ILE A 147 0.65 9.12 7.49
N PHE A 148 1.12 9.03 6.24
CA PHE A 148 0.63 8.05 5.29
C PHE A 148 1.22 6.67 5.61
N GLU A 149 0.36 5.64 5.62
CA GLU A 149 0.75 4.25 5.79
C GLU A 149 -0.10 3.34 4.91
N PHE A 150 0.55 2.39 4.24
CA PHE A 150 -0.15 1.32 3.56
C PHE A 150 -0.57 0.22 4.55
N ILE A 151 -1.86 -0.12 4.52
CA ILE A 151 -2.43 -1.21 5.31
C ILE A 151 -2.13 -2.54 4.61
N LEU A 152 -2.63 -2.74 3.38
CA LEU A 152 -2.49 -3.98 2.61
C LEU A 152 -2.91 -5.24 3.39
N GLU A 153 -4.11 -5.21 3.95
CA GLU A 153 -4.71 -6.31 4.72
C GLU A 153 -6.07 -6.71 4.13
N ALA A 154 -6.66 -7.80 4.63
CA ALA A 154 -7.96 -8.27 4.16
C ALA A 154 -9.04 -7.21 4.45
N ALA A 155 -9.81 -6.85 3.43
CA ALA A 155 -10.87 -5.87 3.55
C ALA A 155 -12.15 -6.48 4.15
N ASP A 156 -12.98 -5.64 4.77
CA ASP A 156 -14.37 -5.98 5.05
C ASP A 156 -15.18 -5.95 3.75
N GLU A 157 -15.67 -7.11 3.31
CA GLU A 157 -16.37 -7.24 2.03
C GLU A 157 -17.71 -6.46 2.01
N SER A 158 -18.30 -6.13 3.17
CA SER A 158 -19.49 -5.28 3.22
C SER A 158 -19.16 -3.82 2.84
N GLU A 159 -18.02 -3.30 3.28
CA GLU A 159 -17.53 -1.98 2.89
C GLU A 159 -17.12 -1.96 1.41
N VAL A 160 -16.49 -3.02 0.92
CA VAL A 160 -16.11 -3.17 -0.49
C VAL A 160 -17.36 -3.21 -1.39
N ALA A 161 -18.45 -3.84 -0.94
CA ALA A 161 -19.71 -3.86 -1.66
C ALA A 161 -20.40 -2.48 -1.69
N ALA A 162 -20.30 -1.70 -0.60
CA ALA A 162 -20.83 -0.34 -0.51
C ALA A 162 -19.96 0.70 -1.24
N ALA A 163 -18.68 0.39 -1.48
CA ALA A 163 -17.74 1.27 -2.15
C ALA A 163 -18.04 1.43 -3.64
N SER A 164 -17.74 2.62 -4.17
CA SER A 164 -17.91 2.93 -5.60
C SER A 164 -16.65 2.57 -6.38
N TYR A 165 -16.80 2.12 -7.63
CA TYR A 165 -15.64 1.90 -8.51
C TYR A 165 -14.90 3.21 -8.79
N MET A 166 -13.58 3.14 -8.79
CA MET A 166 -12.73 4.24 -9.22
C MET A 166 -12.54 4.15 -10.73
N GLU A 167 -13.02 5.16 -11.46
CA GLU A 167 -12.94 5.19 -12.91
C GLU A 167 -11.47 5.30 -13.37
N GLU A 168 -11.08 4.40 -14.27
CA GLU A 168 -9.76 4.40 -14.89
C GLU A 168 -9.72 5.42 -16.02
N SER A 169 -8.92 6.48 -15.89
CA SER A 169 -8.67 7.37 -17.01
C SER A 169 -7.64 6.76 -17.94
N LYS A 170 -8.03 6.52 -19.20
CA LYS A 170 -7.08 6.17 -20.27
C LYS A 170 -6.23 7.40 -20.59
N VAL A 171 -4.91 7.25 -20.57
CA VAL A 171 -4.02 8.30 -21.06
C VAL A 171 -4.05 8.26 -22.59
N GLY A 172 -4.60 9.30 -23.22
CA GLY A 172 -4.55 9.50 -24.67
C GLY A 172 -5.78 9.04 -25.46
N GLY A 173 -6.92 9.71 -25.27
CA GLY A 173 -8.02 9.75 -26.23
C GLY A 173 -8.08 11.14 -26.87
#